data_AF-M5G042-F1
#
_entry.id   AF-M5G042-F1
#
_cell.length_a   1.000
_cell.length_b   1.000
_cell.length_c   1.000
_cell.angle_alpha   90.00
_cell.angle_beta   90.00
_cell.angle_gamma   90.00
#
_symmetry.space_group_name_H-M   'P 1'
#
loop_
_entity.id
_entity.type
_entity.pdbx_description
1 polymer ?
#
loop_
_entity_poly.entity_id
_entity_poly.type
_entity_poly.pdbx_seq_one_letter_code
_entity_poly.pdbx_strand_id
1 'polypeptide(L)'
;MTGFGVVSRLASPGHHWVDIIDISEFKKSAEKGREVMFGMHHVLDSYMNRSLVFGTTIARRQTRFWKMSREGLVTTEPIDFHTEALLFIEHTARLAYASTAQLGIDDTAALTQDKERIATISINKETYFIVRTLFQHPAHNICSRAARICG
;
A
#
# COMPACT_ATOMS: atom_id res chain seq x y z
N MET A 1 -28.14 6.21 -16.93
CA MET A 1 -26.89 6.86 -16.48
C MET A 1 -26.13 5.86 -15.61
N THR A 2 -25.19 5.16 -16.23
CA THR A 2 -24.23 4.18 -15.71
C THR A 2 -23.19 4.88 -14.83
N GLY A 3 -22.69 4.41 -13.68
CA GLY A 3 -22.79 3.14 -12.96
C GLY A 3 -21.57 3.11 -12.02
N PHE A 4 -21.70 3.63 -10.79
CA PHE A 4 -20.65 3.51 -9.76
C PHE A 4 -20.73 2.09 -9.17
N GLY A 5 -19.82 1.22 -9.61
CA GLY A 5 -19.69 -0.13 -9.06
C GLY A 5 -19.18 -0.08 -7.62
N VAL A 6 -20.09 0.04 -6.66
CA VAL A 6 -19.87 -0.47 -5.31
C VAL A 6 -19.78 -1.99 -5.46
N VAL A 7 -18.55 -2.51 -5.48
CA VAL A 7 -18.34 -3.96 -5.42
C VAL A 7 -18.69 -4.38 -3.99
N SER A 8 -19.93 -4.84 -3.82
CA SER A 8 -20.38 -5.57 -2.65
C SER A 8 -19.40 -6.70 -2.36
N ARG A 9 -19.04 -6.88 -1.08
CA ARG A 9 -18.25 -8.01 -0.60
C ARG A 9 -18.79 -9.30 -1.23
N LEU A 10 -17.99 -9.94 -2.07
CA LEU A 10 -18.19 -11.34 -2.44
C LEU A 10 -17.90 -12.18 -1.19
N ALA A 11 -18.93 -12.35 -0.36
CA ALA A 11 -18.93 -13.38 0.66
C ALA A 11 -19.17 -14.72 -0.02
N SER A 12 -18.14 -15.57 -0.08
CA SER A 12 -18.24 -16.99 -0.45
C SER A 12 -17.01 -17.76 0.09
N PRO A 13 -17.14 -19.07 0.34
CA PRO A 13 -16.81 -19.70 1.61
C PRO A 13 -15.34 -20.13 1.73
N GLY A 14 -14.82 -20.08 2.97
CA GLY A 14 -13.57 -20.73 3.39
C GLY A 14 -12.25 -20.00 3.06
N HIS A 15 -12.25 -19.01 2.17
CA HIS A 15 -11.05 -18.23 1.83
C HIS A 15 -11.12 -16.86 2.49
N HIS A 16 -10.14 -16.54 3.33
CA HIS A 16 -10.02 -15.23 3.98
C HIS A 16 -9.24 -14.32 3.04
N TRP A 17 -9.94 -13.48 2.28
CA TRP A 17 -9.28 -12.46 1.46
C TRP A 17 -8.50 -11.50 2.37
N VAL A 18 -7.18 -11.46 2.24
CA VAL A 18 -6.33 -10.46 2.89
C VAL A 18 -6.09 -9.31 1.91
N ASP A 19 -6.65 -8.14 2.21
CA ASP A 19 -6.43 -6.94 1.40
C ASP A 19 -5.00 -6.39 1.64
N ILE A 20 -4.05 -6.87 0.84
CA ILE A 20 -2.70 -6.30 0.80
C ILE A 20 -2.73 -5.09 -0.13
N ILE A 21 -2.51 -3.91 0.43
CA ILE A 21 -2.38 -2.68 -0.34
C ILE A 21 -0.92 -2.57 -0.83
N ASP A 22 -0.69 -3.06 -2.05
CA ASP A 22 0.54 -2.84 -2.82
C ASP A 22 0.25 -1.87 -3.97
N ILE A 23 1.07 -0.83 -4.14
CA ILE A 23 0.95 0.09 -5.27
C ILE A 23 1.74 -0.46 -6.46
N SER A 24 1.03 -1.11 -7.36
CA SER A 24 1.61 -1.71 -8.57
C SER A 24 1.38 -0.84 -9.80
N GLU A 25 2.45 -0.55 -10.54
CA GLU A 25 2.39 0.21 -11.80
C GLU A 25 3.04 -0.52 -12.96
N PHE A 26 2.32 -0.55 -14.08
CA PHE A 26 2.79 -1.11 -15.34
C PHE A 26 3.11 0.01 -16.32
N LYS A 27 4.37 0.10 -16.77
CA LYS A 27 4.85 1.18 -17.63
C LYS A 27 5.37 0.66 -18.96
N LYS A 28 5.18 1.48 -20.02
CA LYS A 28 5.71 1.19 -21.37
C LYS A 28 7.22 1.42 -21.48
N SER A 29 7.76 2.29 -20.64
CA SER A 29 9.19 2.65 -20.53
C SER A 29 9.59 2.71 -19.05
N ALA A 30 10.88 2.55 -18.76
CA ALA A 30 11.45 2.61 -17.42
C ALA A 30 11.52 4.06 -16.88
N GLU A 31 10.43 4.81 -17.03
CA GLU A 31 10.35 6.17 -16.50
C GLU A 31 10.35 6.19 -14.96
N LYS A 32 10.70 7.36 -14.43
CA LYS A 32 10.92 7.61 -13.00
C LYS A 32 9.74 7.08 -12.16
N GLY A 33 10.03 6.53 -10.98
CA GLY A 33 9.04 5.99 -10.04
C GLY A 33 8.11 7.02 -9.39
N ARG A 34 7.87 8.18 -10.02
CA ARG A 34 7.11 9.28 -9.44
C ARG A 34 5.68 8.90 -9.11
N GLU A 35 5.03 8.16 -10.01
CA GLU A 35 3.63 7.78 -9.86
C GLU A 35 3.47 6.76 -8.71
N VAL A 36 4.32 5.72 -8.66
CA VAL A 36 4.31 4.75 -7.55
C VAL A 36 4.60 5.43 -6.22
N MET A 37 5.60 6.31 -6.16
CA MET A 37 5.90 7.12 -4.96
C MET A 37 4.68 7.91 -4.51
N PHE A 38 4.02 8.59 -5.46
CA PHE A 38 2.85 9.41 -5.16
C PHE A 38 1.65 8.57 -4.70
N GLY A 39 1.46 7.39 -5.28
CA GLY A 39 0.49 6.40 -4.81
C GLY A 39 0.73 5.97 -3.37
N MET A 40 1.98 5.65 -3.05
CA MET A 40 2.37 5.26 -1.70
C MET A 40 2.17 6.43 -0.71
N HIS A 41 2.45 7.67 -1.13
CA HIS A 41 2.14 8.87 -0.34
C HIS A 41 0.65 9.00 -0.05
N HIS A 42 -0.18 8.82 -1.07
CA HIS A 42 -1.62 8.86 -0.92
C HIS A 42 -2.11 7.80 0.06
N VAL A 43 -1.63 6.55 -0.05
CA VAL A 43 -2.00 5.49 0.91
C VAL A 43 -1.59 5.84 2.35
N LEU A 44 -0.38 6.36 2.56
CA LEU A 44 0.05 6.76 3.91
C LEU A 44 -0.72 7.98 4.46
N ASP A 45 -1.24 8.87 3.62
CA ASP A 45 -2.11 9.97 4.08
C ASP A 45 -3.54 9.47 4.37
N SER A 46 -4.09 8.61 3.51
CA SER A 46 -5.45 8.07 3.64
C SER A 46 -5.59 7.05 4.76
N TYR A 47 -4.54 6.28 5.05
CA TYR A 47 -4.54 5.23 6.07
C TYR A 47 -3.54 5.57 7.17
N MET A 48 -3.99 6.32 8.16
CA MET A 48 -3.17 6.73 9.30
C MET A 48 -2.64 5.55 10.14
N ASN A 49 -3.36 4.43 10.13
CA ASN A 49 -2.95 3.18 10.77
C ASN A 49 -1.86 2.41 10.00
N ARG A 50 -1.37 2.91 8.86
CA ARG A 50 -0.25 2.31 8.15
C ARG A 50 1.05 3.02 8.47
N SER A 51 2.09 2.35 8.93
CA SER A 51 3.45 2.88 9.11
C SER A 51 4.31 2.79 7.85
N LEU A 52 4.00 1.83 6.97
CA LEU A 52 4.67 1.64 5.67
C LEU A 52 3.72 1.12 4.59
N VAL A 53 4.15 1.23 3.34
CA VAL A 53 3.48 0.76 2.13
C VAL A 53 4.52 0.12 1.22
N PHE A 54 4.12 -0.92 0.51
CA PHE A 54 4.90 -1.55 -0.55
C PHE A 54 4.38 -1.13 -1.92
N GLY A 55 5.28 -1.15 -2.90
CA GLY A 55 4.93 -0.88 -4.28
C GLY A 55 5.80 -1.67 -5.23
N THR A 56 5.31 -1.86 -6.44
CA THR A 56 6.01 -2.56 -7.50
C THR A 56 5.88 -1.80 -8.80
N THR A 57 6.98 -1.65 -9.54
CA THR A 57 6.94 -1.09 -10.90
C THR A 57 7.44 -2.12 -11.88
N ILE A 58 6.66 -2.41 -12.91
CA ILE A 58 7.04 -3.29 -14.02
C ILE A 58 7.08 -2.46 -15.30
N ALA A 59 8.27 -2.35 -15.89
CA ALA A 59 8.51 -1.60 -17.11
C ALA A 59 9.24 -2.47 -18.14
N ARG A 60 8.50 -2.97 -19.13
CA ARG A 60 9.00 -4.00 -20.09
C ARG A 60 9.53 -5.22 -19.34
N ARG A 61 10.86 -5.38 -19.31
CA ARG A 61 11.57 -6.47 -18.62
C ARG A 61 12.01 -6.08 -17.22
N GLN A 62 12.05 -4.80 -16.89
CA GLN A 62 12.61 -4.33 -15.63
C GLN A 62 11.53 -4.25 -14.56
N THR A 63 11.80 -4.84 -13.40
CA THR A 63 10.95 -4.72 -12.21
C THR A 63 11.74 -4.06 -11.09
N ARG A 64 11.09 -3.17 -10.33
CA ARG A 64 11.62 -2.66 -9.06
C ARG A 64 10.57 -2.85 -7.97
N PHE A 65 11.05 -3.17 -6.77
CA PHE A 65 10.23 -3.18 -5.57
C PHE A 65 10.52 -1.92 -4.75
N TRP A 66 9.48 -1.41 -4.11
CA TRP A 66 9.48 -0.15 -3.37
C TRP A 66 8.97 -0.40 -1.97
N LYS A 67 9.59 0.25 -0.99
CA LYS A 67 9.13 0.30 0.39
C LYS A 67 9.17 1.75 0.84
N MET A 68 8.03 2.26 1.29
CA MET A 68 7.92 3.64 1.77
C MET A 68 7.37 3.64 3.18
N SER A 69 7.99 4.41 4.07
CA SER A 69 7.44 4.81 5.35
C SER A 69 7.17 6.32 5.35
N ARG A 70 6.66 6.87 6.45
CA ARG A 70 6.56 8.33 6.60
C ARG A 70 7.92 9.03 6.76
N GLU A 71 9.00 8.26 6.95
CA GLU A 71 10.35 8.79 7.10
C GLU A 71 11.10 8.85 5.75
N GLY A 72 10.74 7.99 4.80
CA GLY A 72 11.41 7.95 3.51
C GLY A 72 11.03 6.75 2.65
N LEU A 73 11.77 6.60 1.56
CA LEU A 73 11.54 5.63 0.51
C LEU A 73 12.83 4.88 0.18
N VAL A 74 12.73 3.57 0.03
CA VAL A 74 13.79 2.72 -0.49
C VAL A 74 13.26 1.93 -1.69
N THR A 75 14.11 1.73 -2.70
CA THR A 75 13.81 0.91 -3.87
C THR A 75 14.98 -0.01 -4.19
N THR A 76 14.69 -1.15 -4.82
CA THR A 76 15.71 -2.06 -5.33
C THR A 76 16.34 -1.52 -6.61
N GLU A 77 17.52 -2.04 -6.95
CA GLU A 77 17.97 -2.00 -8.35
C GLU A 77 16.95 -2.73 -9.25
N PRO A 78 16.85 -2.38 -10.54
CA PRO A 78 15.97 -3.09 -11.45
C PRO A 78 16.43 -4.54 -11.62
N ILE A 79 15.50 -5.47 -11.47
CA ILE A 79 15.69 -6.88 -11.83
C ILE A 79 15.07 -7.15 -13.20
N ASP A 80 15.59 -8.12 -13.95
CA ASP A 80 14.96 -8.58 -15.19
C ASP A 80 13.92 -9.65 -14.86
N PHE A 81 12.64 -9.31 -15.00
CA PHE A 81 11.50 -10.16 -14.71
C PHE A 81 11.50 -11.48 -15.50
N HIS A 82 12.09 -11.52 -16.69
CA HIS A 82 12.13 -12.74 -17.49
C HIS A 82 13.19 -13.73 -17.01
N THR A 83 14.31 -13.23 -16.50
CA THR A 83 15.42 -14.08 -16.02
C THR A 83 15.34 -14.33 -14.52
N GLU A 84 14.70 -13.42 -13.77
CA GLU A 84 14.64 -13.40 -12.32
C GLU A 84 13.19 -13.43 -11.80
N ALA A 85 12.27 -14.06 -12.56
CA ALA A 85 10.85 -14.18 -12.22
C ALA A 85 10.61 -14.73 -10.79
N LEU A 86 11.52 -15.58 -10.31
CA LEU A 86 11.46 -16.14 -8.95
C LEU A 86 11.52 -15.05 -7.87
N LEU A 87 12.29 -13.97 -8.07
CA LEU A 87 12.34 -12.86 -7.10
C LEU A 87 11.00 -12.14 -6.99
N PHE A 88 10.27 -12.02 -8.11
CA PHE A 88 8.92 -11.44 -8.11
C PHE A 88 7.91 -12.36 -7.42
N ILE A 89 7.95 -13.67 -7.72
CA ILE A 89 7.07 -14.65 -7.08
C ILE A 89 7.34 -14.68 -5.57
N GLU A 90 8.61 -14.71 -5.16
CA GLU A 90 9.01 -14.70 -3.76
C GLU A 90 8.59 -13.41 -3.05
N HIS A 91 8.75 -12.25 -3.69
CA HIS A 91 8.25 -10.97 -3.17
C HIS A 91 6.73 -11.01 -2.95
N THR A 92 5.98 -11.43 -3.97
CA THR A 92 4.51 -11.52 -3.91
C THR A 92 4.04 -12.49 -2.83
N ALA A 93 4.67 -13.66 -2.73
CA ALA A 93 4.37 -14.66 -1.71
C ALA A 93 4.70 -14.13 -0.30
N ARG A 94 5.82 -13.42 -0.13
CA ARG A 94 6.16 -12.78 1.15
C ARG A 94 5.14 -11.74 1.57
N LEU A 95 4.61 -10.95 0.64
CA LEU A 95 3.52 -10.03 0.94
C LEU A 95 2.24 -10.79 1.32
N ALA A 96 1.90 -11.84 0.57
CA ALA A 96 0.72 -12.68 0.81
C ALA A 96 0.68 -13.29 2.22
N TYR A 97 1.84 -13.76 2.72
CA TYR A 97 1.96 -14.43 4.03
C TYR A 97 2.49 -13.53 5.14
N ALA A 98 2.72 -12.23 4.89
CA ALA A 98 3.16 -11.31 5.92
C ALA A 98 2.04 -11.01 6.93
N SER A 99 2.41 -10.90 8.21
CA SER A 99 1.50 -10.39 9.24
C SER A 99 1.11 -8.93 8.99
N THR A 100 -0.01 -8.49 9.56
CA THR A 100 -0.48 -7.09 9.50
C THR A 100 0.62 -6.10 9.89
N ALA A 101 1.33 -6.39 10.99
CA ALA A 101 2.48 -5.60 11.46
C ALA A 101 3.62 -5.53 10.43
N GLN A 102 3.96 -6.66 9.79
CA GLN A 102 4.99 -6.69 8.73
C GLN A 102 4.56 -5.95 7.46
N LEU A 103 3.26 -5.91 7.18
CA LEU A 103 2.64 -5.12 6.13
C LEU A 103 2.47 -3.64 6.50
N GLY A 104 2.94 -3.25 7.68
CA GLY A 104 2.91 -1.88 8.15
C GLY A 104 1.60 -1.46 8.78
N ILE A 105 0.68 -2.36 9.09
CA ILE A 105 -0.57 -2.02 9.76
C ILE A 105 -0.33 -2.01 11.27
N ASP A 106 -0.64 -0.88 11.89
CA ASP A 106 -0.65 -0.71 13.33
C ASP A 106 -2.07 -0.96 13.84
N ASP A 107 -2.27 -2.11 14.48
CA ASP A 107 -3.56 -2.52 15.03
C ASP A 107 -3.96 -1.71 16.28
N THR A 108 -3.03 -0.92 16.85
CA THR A 108 -3.34 0.00 17.96
C THR A 108 -3.95 1.31 17.49
N ALA A 109 -3.84 1.62 16.18
CA ALA A 109 -4.37 2.81 15.56
C ALA A 109 -5.77 2.53 14.97
N ALA A 110 -6.82 2.89 15.70
CA ALA A 110 -8.19 2.78 15.22
C ALA A 110 -8.58 3.99 14.35
N LEU A 111 -9.16 3.74 13.18
CA LEU A 111 -9.77 4.78 12.34
C LEU A 111 -11.15 5.13 12.90
N THR A 112 -11.38 6.39 13.26
CA THR A 112 -12.71 6.84 13.73
C THR A 112 -13.70 6.94 12.56
N GLN A 113 -14.94 6.46 12.75
CA GLN A 113 -15.99 6.42 11.72
C GLN A 113 -16.38 7.79 11.13
N ASP A 114 -16.07 8.90 11.81
CA ASP A 114 -16.64 10.22 11.52
C ASP A 114 -15.76 11.19 10.74
N LYS A 115 -14.54 10.82 10.34
CA LYS A 115 -13.72 11.52 9.33
C LYS A 115 -12.44 10.73 9.11
N GLU A 116 -12.09 10.53 7.84
CA GLU A 116 -10.95 9.78 7.29
C GLU A 116 -9.54 10.22 7.80
N ARG A 117 -9.43 11.05 8.83
CA ARG A 117 -8.19 11.74 9.21
C ARG A 117 -7.92 11.84 10.70
N ILE A 118 -8.64 11.08 11.53
CA ILE A 118 -8.35 10.99 12.95
C ILE A 118 -8.11 9.52 13.29
N ALA A 119 -6.85 9.21 13.63
CA ALA A 119 -6.49 7.94 14.20
C ALA A 119 -6.34 8.07 15.71
N THR A 120 -6.79 7.06 16.43
CA THR A 120 -6.68 7.00 17.88
C THR A 120 -5.61 6.00 18.27
N ILE A 121 -4.62 6.43 19.06
CA ILE A 121 -3.59 5.54 19.61
C ILE A 121 -3.83 5.42 21.12
N SER A 122 -3.84 4.19 21.63
CA SER A 122 -3.92 3.93 23.07
C SER A 122 -2.54 3.60 23.63
N ILE A 123 -2.01 4.42 24.53
CA ILE A 123 -0.73 4.21 25.20
C ILE A 123 -0.99 4.27 26.72
N ASN A 124 -0.66 3.20 27.45
CA ASN A 124 -0.77 3.16 28.92
C ASN A 124 -2.17 3.54 29.47
N LYS A 125 -3.25 3.12 28.79
CA LYS A 125 -4.67 3.45 29.12
C LYS A 125 -5.06 4.91 28.86
N GLU A 126 -4.16 5.70 28.31
CA GLU A 126 -4.46 7.03 27.79
C GLU A 126 -4.66 6.98 26.28
N THR A 127 -5.58 7.81 25.81
CA THR A 127 -6.02 7.82 24.41
C THR A 127 -5.56 9.11 23.75
N TYR A 128 -4.73 8.98 22.73
CA TYR A 128 -4.16 10.07 21.95
C TYR A 128 -4.84 10.14 20.57
N PHE A 129 -4.97 11.36 20.04
CA PHE A 129 -5.56 11.60 18.73
C PHE A 129 -4.49 12.11 17.76
N ILE A 130 -4.29 11.40 16.65
CA ILE A 130 -3.52 11.90 15.53
C ILE A 130 -4.43 12.81 14.73
N VAL A 131 -4.21 14.12 14.86
CA VAL A 131 -4.98 15.15 14.14
C VAL A 131 -4.33 15.54 12.81
N ARG A 132 -3.00 15.42 12.70
CA ARG A 132 -2.18 15.74 11.53
C ARG A 132 -0.89 14.95 11.54
N THR A 133 -0.37 14.65 10.36
CA THR A 133 0.97 14.08 10.15
C THR A 133 1.85 15.11 9.45
N LEU A 134 3.13 15.23 9.85
CA LEU A 134 4.11 16.08 9.16
C LEU A 134 4.32 15.69 7.68
N PHE A 135 3.88 14.48 7.32
CA PHE A 135 3.97 13.88 5.99
C PHE A 135 2.97 14.43 4.94
N GLN A 136 2.20 15.48 5.26
CA GLN A 136 1.19 16.04 4.37
C GLN A 136 1.81 16.89 3.23
N HIS A 137 2.40 16.21 2.24
CA HIS A 137 2.68 16.78 0.92
C HIS A 137 1.44 16.62 0.00
N PRO A 138 1.31 17.34 -1.15
CA PRO A 138 0.05 17.46 -1.89
C PRO A 138 -0.33 16.16 -2.62
N ALA A 139 -0.81 15.17 -1.89
CA ALA A 139 -1.28 13.86 -2.37
C ALA A 139 -2.74 13.90 -2.89
N HIS A 140 -3.20 15.06 -3.36
CA HIS A 140 -4.60 15.30 -3.76
C HIS A 140 -4.95 14.82 -5.17
N ASN A 141 -3.97 14.30 -5.92
CA ASN A 141 -4.21 13.72 -7.23
C ASN A 141 -4.13 12.20 -7.09
N ILE A 142 -5.05 11.44 -7.70
CA ILE A 142 -4.93 9.97 -7.73
C ILE A 142 -4.16 9.63 -9.00
N CYS A 143 -2.93 9.10 -8.86
CA CYS A 143 -2.09 8.75 -10.00
C CYS A 143 -1.81 7.24 -10.13
N SER A 144 -2.26 6.40 -9.18
CA SER A 144 -2.05 4.95 -9.21
C SER A 144 -3.16 4.18 -8.51
N ARG A 145 -3.15 2.84 -8.63
CA ARG A 145 -4.16 1.94 -8.05
C ARG A 145 -3.48 0.85 -7.21
N ALA A 146 -4.07 0.51 -6.08
CA ALA A 146 -3.63 -0.61 -5.26
C ALA A 146 -4.02 -1.95 -5.91
N ALA A 147 -3.08 -2.90 -5.96
CA ALA A 147 -3.34 -4.29 -6.29
C ALA A 147 -3.89 -5.04 -5.08
N ARG A 148 -4.54 -6.19 -5.30
CA ARG A 148 -4.99 -7.13 -4.26
C ARG A 148 -4.41 -8.51 -4.55
N ILE A 149 -3.91 -9.21 -3.54
CA ILE A 149 -3.32 -10.54 -3.66
C ILE A 149 -4.19 -11.53 -2.88
N CYS A 150 -4.46 -12.70 -3.45
CA CYS A 150 -5.18 -13.79 -2.80
C CYS A 150 -4.18 -14.71 -2.07
N GLY A 151 -4.49 -15.08 -0.82
CA GLY A 151 -3.71 -16.01 0.01
C GLY A 151 -4.54 -17.23 0.40
#